data_AF-A0A2S2PQA9-F1
#
_entry.id   AF-A0A2S2PQA9-F1
#
_cell.length_a   1.000
_cell.length_b   1.000
_cell.length_c   1.000
_cell.angle_alpha   90.00
_cell.angle_beta   90.00
_cell.angle_gamma   90.00
#
_symmetry.space_group_name_H-M   'P 1'
#
loop_
_entity.id
_entity.type
_entity.pdbx_description
1 polymer ?
#
loop_
_entity_poly.entity_id
_entity_poly.type
_entity_poly.pdbx_seq_one_letter_code
_entity_poly.pdbx_strand_id
1 'polypeptide(L)'
;MWSIWYVVAMAGFTQTNLYVNILYTYIVDVSDDKHALLNGLVDSLATMCAAISTYQIGKVNVNWNYHGFTFLAFSSLVLALLLSLGYYSTNILVVYFMYICFDTVVQSVFVIAMSQIAKQLKHDFYTSVLGFNAFLGIVLSTCLSSLLVRIGTTLPVR
;
A
#
# COMPACT_ATOMS: atom_id res chain seq x y z
N MET A 1 -1.57 17.75 -6.00
CA MET A 1 -2.31 16.48 -6.05
C MET A 1 -1.42 15.29 -5.69
N TRP A 2 -0.39 14.99 -6.48
CA TRP A 2 0.51 13.85 -6.27
C TRP A 2 1.11 13.77 -4.86
N SER A 3 1.53 14.91 -4.30
CA SER A 3 2.07 15.00 -2.94
C SER A 3 1.07 14.56 -1.86
N ILE A 4 -0.16 15.10 -1.90
CA ILE A 4 -1.21 14.77 -0.92
C ILE A 4 -1.60 13.29 -1.04
N TRP A 5 -1.81 12.81 -2.26
CA TRP A 5 -2.11 11.40 -2.49
C TRP A 5 -1.00 10.50 -1.96
N TYR A 6 0.27 10.84 -2.23
CA TYR A 6 1.42 10.08 -1.76
C TYR A 6 1.47 9.98 -0.23
N VAL A 7 1.25 11.07 0.50
CA VAL A 7 1.24 11.08 1.98
C VAL A 7 0.16 10.13 2.52
N VAL A 8 -1.07 10.22 1.98
CA VAL A 8 -2.20 9.38 2.41
C VAL A 8 -1.96 7.91 2.05
N ALA A 9 -1.53 7.63 0.81
CA ALA A 9 -1.25 6.29 0.34
C ALA A 9 -0.07 5.65 1.08
N MET A 10 0.97 6.42 1.42
CA MET A 10 2.08 5.96 2.26
C MET A 10 1.58 5.52 3.63
N ALA A 11 0.70 6.30 4.26
CA ALA A 11 0.12 5.92 5.54
C ALA A 11 -0.67 4.60 5.44
N GLY A 12 -1.57 4.48 4.45
CA GLY A 12 -2.33 3.25 4.23
C GLY A 12 -1.47 2.03 3.89
N PHE A 13 -0.40 2.24 3.11
CA PHE A 13 0.58 1.20 2.78
C PHE A 13 1.32 0.72 4.03
N THR A 14 1.82 1.63 4.87
CA THR A 14 2.47 1.28 6.13
C THR A 14 1.51 0.53 7.06
N GLN A 15 0.26 0.96 7.18
CA GLN A 15 -0.74 0.25 7.96
C GLN A 15 -1.00 -1.16 7.45
N THR A 16 -1.14 -1.32 6.13
CA THR A 16 -1.38 -2.64 5.53
C THR A 16 -0.23 -3.59 5.88
N ASN A 17 1.02 -3.16 5.71
CA ASN A 17 2.19 -3.97 6.05
C ASN A 17 2.25 -4.37 7.54
N LEU A 18 1.84 -3.47 8.44
CA LEU A 18 1.82 -3.75 9.88
C LEU A 18 0.78 -4.83 10.25
N TYR A 19 -0.39 -4.81 9.62
CA TYR A 19 -1.51 -5.69 10.00
C TYR A 19 -1.67 -6.94 9.12
N VAL A 20 -1.05 -7.00 7.94
CA VAL A 20 -1.24 -8.12 7.01
C VAL A 20 -0.77 -9.46 7.60
N ASN A 21 0.36 -9.47 8.29
CA ASN A 21 0.88 -10.68 8.94
C ASN A 21 -0.04 -11.16 10.07
N ILE A 22 -0.67 -10.22 10.79
CA ILE A 22 -1.65 -10.53 11.83
C ILE A 22 -2.91 -11.14 11.21
N LEU A 23 -3.37 -10.60 10.08
CA LEU A 23 -4.50 -11.13 9.33
C LEU A 23 -4.24 -12.57 8.85
N TYR A 24 -3.05 -12.86 8.34
CA TYR A 24 -2.68 -14.20 7.90
C TYR A 24 -2.77 -15.23 9.02
N THR A 25 -2.20 -14.93 10.19
CA THR A 25 -2.28 -15.80 11.36
C THR A 25 -3.72 -16.01 11.81
N TYR A 26 -4.52 -14.93 11.86
CA TYR A 26 -5.93 -15.02 12.25
C TYR A 26 -6.76 -15.95 11.34
N ILE A 27 -6.59 -15.85 10.03
CA ILE A 27 -7.33 -16.68 9.06
C ILE A 27 -6.96 -18.16 9.22
N VAL A 28 -5.67 -18.46 9.40
CA VAL A 28 -5.18 -19.83 9.60
C VAL A 28 -5.69 -20.42 10.91
N ASP A 29 -5.65 -19.65 12.00
CA ASP A 29 -6.16 -20.08 13.31
C ASP A 29 -7.67 -20.39 13.27
N VAL A 30 -8.46 -19.58 12.56
CA VAL A 30 -9.91 -19.80 12.42
C VAL A 30 -10.24 -20.98 11.50
N SER A 31 -9.36 -21.29 10.54
CA SER A 31 -9.61 -22.34 9.54
C SER A 31 -9.14 -23.74 9.98
N ASP A 32 -8.49 -23.87 11.15
CA ASP A 32 -7.81 -25.08 11.67
C ASP A 32 -6.85 -25.73 10.64
N ASP A 33 -6.36 -24.92 9.71
CA ASP A 33 -5.61 -25.37 8.55
C ASP A 33 -4.12 -25.23 8.85
N LYS A 34 -3.52 -26.27 9.43
CA LYS A 34 -2.12 -26.29 9.92
C LYS A 34 -1.05 -26.23 8.83
N HIS A 35 -1.35 -25.61 7.70
CA HIS A 35 -0.37 -25.33 6.66
C HIS A 35 0.66 -24.30 7.17
N ALA A 36 1.93 -24.51 6.82
CA ALA A 36 3.00 -23.58 7.16
C ALA A 36 2.65 -22.20 6.56
N LEU A 37 2.60 -21.17 7.39
CA LEU A 37 2.43 -19.79 6.94
C LEU A 37 3.55 -19.43 5.95
N LEU A 38 3.16 -19.09 4.72
CA LEU A 38 4.08 -18.78 3.63
C LEU A 38 4.37 -17.28 3.52
N ASN A 39 4.26 -16.54 4.63
CA ASN A 39 4.33 -15.08 4.65
C ASN A 39 5.61 -14.56 3.97
N GLY A 40 6.76 -15.14 4.30
CA GLY A 40 8.04 -14.74 3.69
C GLY A 40 8.12 -14.99 2.18
N LEU A 41 7.49 -16.07 1.69
CA LEU A 41 7.38 -16.33 0.26
C LEU A 41 6.47 -15.30 -0.42
N VAL A 42 5.33 -15.00 0.20
CA VAL A 42 4.34 -14.04 -0.30
C VAL A 42 4.93 -12.64 -0.36
N ASP A 43 5.64 -12.19 0.68
CA ASP A 43 6.32 -10.89 0.72
C ASP A 43 7.42 -10.79 -0.35
N SER A 44 8.15 -11.88 -0.57
CA SER A 44 9.18 -11.96 -1.61
C SER A 44 8.57 -11.87 -3.02
N LEU A 45 7.47 -12.58 -3.26
CA LEU A 45 6.73 -12.52 -4.53
C LEU A 45 6.10 -11.15 -4.76
N ALA A 46 5.50 -10.55 -3.74
CA ALA A 46 4.97 -9.19 -3.79
C ALA A 46 6.06 -8.20 -4.20
N THR A 47 7.21 -8.24 -3.52
CA THR A 47 8.37 -7.40 -3.84
C THR A 47 8.87 -7.62 -5.26
N MET A 48 8.96 -8.88 -5.73
CA MET A 48 9.39 -9.19 -7.09
C MET A 48 8.41 -8.66 -8.15
N CYS A 49 7.11 -8.87 -7.95
CA CYS A 49 6.06 -8.37 -8.84
C CYS A 49 6.03 -6.83 -8.87
N ALA A 50 6.13 -6.18 -7.71
CA ALA A 50 6.23 -4.74 -7.60
C ALA A 50 7.47 -4.19 -8.32
N ALA A 51 8.63 -4.83 -8.18
CA ALA A 51 9.85 -4.44 -8.88
C ALA A 51 9.71 -4.52 -10.41
N ILE A 52 9.11 -5.60 -10.93
CA ILE A 52 8.87 -5.76 -12.38
C ILE A 52 7.89 -4.68 -12.87
N SER A 53 6.78 -4.48 -12.17
CA SER A 53 5.75 -3.52 -12.55
C SER A 53 6.26 -2.07 -12.50
N THR A 54 6.97 -1.70 -11.43
CA THR A 54 7.56 -0.36 -11.27
C THR A 54 8.60 -0.06 -12.34
N TYR A 55 9.43 -1.05 -12.70
CA TYR A 55 10.38 -0.90 -13.79
C TYR A 55 9.68 -0.70 -15.14
N GLN A 56 8.63 -1.47 -15.42
CA GLN A 56 7.85 -1.32 -16.64
C GLN A 56 7.19 0.05 -16.71
N ILE A 57 6.53 0.48 -15.63
CA ILE A 57 5.80 1.75 -15.61
C ILE A 57 6.74 2.96 -15.72
N GLY A 58 7.96 2.85 -15.18
CA GLY A 58 9.00 3.86 -15.32
C GLY A 58 9.47 4.07 -16.76
N LYS A 59 9.32 3.08 -17.65
CA LYS A 59 9.63 3.21 -19.08
C LYS A 59 8.51 3.86 -19.90
N VAL A 60 7.28 3.89 -19.38
CA VAL A 60 6.13 4.38 -20.14
C VAL A 60 6.11 5.90 -20.11
N ASN A 61 6.16 6.52 -21.28
CA ASN A 61 6.01 7.97 -21.44
C ASN A 61 4.52 8.35 -21.54
N VAL A 62 3.87 8.51 -20.39
CA VAL A 62 2.49 9.02 -20.28
C VAL A 62 2.50 10.49 -19.87
N ASN A 63 1.62 11.30 -20.48
CA ASN A 63 1.34 12.67 -20.02
C ASN A 63 0.40 12.66 -18.81
N TRP A 64 1.01 12.50 -17.64
CA TRP A 64 0.34 12.46 -16.34
C TRP A 64 -0.27 13.80 -15.91
N ASN A 65 0.06 14.93 -16.55
CA ASN A 65 -0.59 16.20 -16.23
C ASN A 65 -2.07 16.22 -16.66
N TYR A 66 -2.41 15.51 -17.74
CA TYR A 66 -3.79 15.44 -18.23
C TYR A 66 -4.56 14.26 -17.60
N HIS A 67 -3.95 13.08 -17.54
CA HIS A 67 -4.62 11.85 -17.07
C HIS A 67 -4.45 11.57 -15.57
N GLY A 68 -3.59 12.34 -14.88
CA GLY A 68 -3.17 12.03 -13.51
C GLY A 68 -4.33 11.96 -12.51
N PHE A 69 -5.32 12.84 -12.65
CA PHE A 69 -6.44 12.86 -11.72
C PHE A 69 -7.29 11.58 -11.81
N THR A 70 -7.74 11.26 -13.02
CA THR A 70 -8.54 10.06 -13.30
C THR A 70 -7.77 8.79 -12.96
N PHE A 71 -6.47 8.76 -13.27
CA PHE A 71 -5.63 7.62 -12.95
C PHE A 71 -5.48 7.40 -11.44
N LEU A 72 -5.25 8.46 -10.66
CA LEU A 72 -5.15 8.36 -9.20
C LEU A 72 -6.47 7.93 -8.58
N ALA A 73 -7.60 8.47 -9.04
CA ALA A 73 -8.92 8.08 -8.57
C ALA A 73 -9.21 6.60 -8.87
N PHE A 74 -8.95 6.16 -10.10
CA PHE A 74 -9.11 4.77 -10.49
C PHE A 74 -8.19 3.83 -9.69
N SER A 75 -6.92 4.18 -9.56
CA SER A 75 -5.96 3.38 -8.79
C SER A 75 -6.35 3.30 -7.31
N SER A 76 -6.81 4.39 -6.70
CA SER A 76 -7.33 4.38 -5.33
C SER A 76 -8.56 3.48 -5.17
N LEU A 77 -9.47 3.46 -6.15
CA LEU A 77 -10.61 2.54 -6.15
C LEU A 77 -10.14 1.09 -6.23
N VAL A 78 -9.19 0.79 -7.12
CA VAL A 78 -8.61 -0.56 -7.24
C VAL A 78 -7.94 -0.99 -5.93
N LEU A 79 -7.14 -0.12 -5.31
CA LEU A 79 -6.50 -0.40 -4.03
C LEU A 79 -7.53 -0.66 -2.91
N ALA A 80 -8.58 0.16 -2.84
CA ALA A 80 -9.67 -0.03 -1.87
C ALA A 80 -10.42 -1.34 -2.11
N LEU A 81 -10.70 -1.69 -3.38
CA LEU A 81 -11.34 -2.95 -3.74
C LEU A 81 -10.48 -4.15 -3.35
N LEU A 82 -9.19 -4.15 -3.68
CA LEU A 82 -8.27 -5.24 -3.34
C LEU A 82 -8.19 -5.46 -1.82
N LEU A 83 -8.08 -4.38 -1.03
CA LEU A 83 -8.09 -4.47 0.42
C LEU A 83 -9.43 -5.00 0.96
N SER A 84 -10.55 -4.53 0.40
CA SER A 84 -11.88 -4.99 0.83
C SER A 84 -12.10 -6.48 0.51
N LEU A 85 -11.70 -6.94 -0.67
CA LEU A 85 -11.78 -8.34 -1.06
C LEU A 85 -10.89 -9.22 -0.19
N GLY A 86 -9.68 -8.74 0.13
CA GLY A 86 -8.78 -9.42 1.08
C GLY A 86 -9.40 -9.56 2.47
N TYR A 87 -10.06 -8.52 2.97
CA TYR A 87 -10.71 -8.53 4.29
C TYR A 87 -11.90 -9.50 4.38
N TYR A 88 -12.75 -9.58 3.35
CA TYR A 88 -13.91 -10.47 3.36
C TYR A 88 -13.57 -11.94 3.03
N SER A 89 -12.36 -12.22 2.59
CA SER A 89 -11.94 -13.56 2.20
C SER A 89 -11.56 -14.40 3.41
N THR A 90 -12.09 -15.62 3.50
CA THR A 90 -11.73 -16.61 4.53
C THR A 90 -10.64 -17.57 4.05
N ASN A 91 -10.26 -17.52 2.78
CA ASN A 91 -9.22 -18.37 2.21
C ASN A 91 -7.89 -17.64 2.14
N ILE A 92 -6.86 -18.20 2.80
CA ILE A 92 -5.53 -17.59 2.90
C ILE A 92 -4.87 -17.36 1.52
N LEU A 93 -5.07 -18.26 0.55
CA LEU A 93 -4.51 -18.11 -0.80
C LEU A 93 -5.11 -16.91 -1.54
N VAL A 94 -6.41 -16.66 -1.34
CA VAL A 94 -7.08 -15.49 -1.92
C VAL A 94 -6.52 -14.21 -1.28
N VAL A 95 -6.34 -14.18 0.04
CA VAL A 95 -5.76 -13.01 0.73
C VAL A 95 -4.31 -12.76 0.29
N TYR A 96 -3.50 -13.81 0.15
CA TYR A 96 -2.14 -13.70 -0.40
C TYR A 96 -2.13 -13.11 -1.81
N PHE A 97 -3.00 -13.59 -2.69
CA PHE A 97 -3.09 -13.06 -4.04
C PHE A 97 -3.52 -11.59 -4.06
N MET A 98 -4.55 -11.23 -3.27
CA MET A 98 -5.01 -9.84 -3.18
C MET A 98 -3.95 -8.90 -2.63
N TYR A 99 -3.16 -9.35 -1.64
CA TYR A 99 -2.04 -8.59 -1.11
C TYR A 99 -0.93 -8.37 -2.14
N ILE A 100 -0.52 -9.41 -2.89
CA ILE A 100 0.49 -9.28 -3.95
C ILE A 100 0.03 -8.27 -5.01
N CYS A 101 -1.25 -8.33 -5.43
CA CYS A 101 -1.82 -7.36 -6.36
C CYS A 101 -1.84 -5.94 -5.78
N PHE A 102 -2.26 -5.78 -4.52
CA PHE A 102 -2.29 -4.49 -3.84
C PHE A 102 -0.89 -3.86 -3.79
N ASP A 103 0.10 -4.63 -3.34
CA ASP A 103 1.48 -4.19 -3.20
C ASP A 103 2.07 -3.78 -4.56
N THR A 104 1.83 -4.59 -5.60
CA THR A 104 2.27 -4.28 -6.95
C THR A 104 1.69 -2.97 -7.47
N VAL A 105 0.39 -2.76 -7.28
CA VAL A 105 -0.31 -1.54 -7.75
C VAL A 105 0.16 -0.32 -6.98
N VAL A 106 0.18 -0.36 -5.65
CA VAL A 106 0.53 0.82 -4.83
C VAL A 106 1.96 1.26 -5.06
N GLN A 107 2.92 0.33 -5.15
CA GLN A 107 4.33 0.67 -5.43
C GLN A 107 4.51 1.25 -6.84
N SER A 108 3.78 0.72 -7.83
CA SER A 108 3.79 1.27 -9.20
C SER A 108 3.29 2.73 -9.23
N VAL A 109 2.21 3.03 -8.50
CA VAL A 109 1.68 4.39 -8.41
C VAL A 109 2.61 5.30 -7.61
N PHE A 110 3.31 4.79 -6.58
CA PHE A 110 4.34 5.56 -5.87
C PHE A 110 5.45 6.03 -6.80
N VAL A 111 5.97 5.16 -7.67
CA VAL A 111 7.03 5.54 -8.62
C VAL A 111 6.55 6.64 -9.57
N ILE A 112 5.31 6.56 -10.06
CA ILE A 112 4.70 7.64 -10.86
C ILE A 112 4.59 8.91 -10.02
N ALA A 113 4.04 8.83 -8.81
CA ALA A 113 3.82 9.99 -7.95
C ALA A 113 5.13 10.71 -7.61
N MET A 114 6.18 9.96 -7.23
CA MET A 114 7.52 10.49 -6.97
C MET A 114 8.08 11.19 -8.22
N SER A 115 7.95 10.56 -9.40
CA SER A 115 8.41 11.13 -10.66
C SER A 115 7.68 12.42 -11.02
N GLN A 116 6.37 12.50 -10.77
CA GLN A 116 5.58 13.71 -11.04
C GLN A 116 5.87 14.82 -10.04
N ILE A 117 6.04 14.50 -8.76
CA ILE A 117 6.45 15.48 -7.75
C ILE A 117 7.82 16.06 -8.13
N ALA A 118 8.79 15.21 -8.47
CA ALA A 118 10.12 15.66 -8.86
C ALA A 118 10.11 16.58 -10.10
N LYS A 119 9.29 16.26 -11.12
CA LYS A 119 9.15 17.08 -12.33
C LYS A 119 8.59 18.49 -12.06
N GLN A 120 7.83 18.69 -10.98
CA GLN A 120 7.21 19.97 -10.62
C GLN A 120 8.10 20.84 -9.73
N LEU A 121 9.25 20.33 -9.28
CA LEU A 121 10.15 20.99 -8.34
C LEU A 121 11.46 21.40 -9.01
N LYS A 122 12.10 22.45 -8.48
CA LYS A 122 13.48 22.78 -8.84
C LYS A 122 14.42 21.67 -8.37
N HIS A 123 15.49 21.45 -9.13
CA HIS A 123 16.45 20.36 -8.92
C HIS A 123 17.09 20.35 -7.52
N ASP A 124 17.18 21.50 -6.84
CA ASP A 124 17.85 21.58 -5.54
C ASP A 124 16.95 21.18 -4.35
N PHE A 125 15.63 21.07 -4.55
CA PHE A 125 14.67 20.84 -3.46
C PHE A 125 13.83 19.57 -3.60
N TYR A 126 13.87 18.86 -4.75
CA TYR A 126 12.99 17.71 -4.95
C TYR A 126 13.21 16.59 -3.92
N THR A 127 14.47 16.26 -3.60
CA THR A 127 14.81 15.23 -2.62
C THR A 127 14.28 15.58 -1.23
N SER A 128 14.39 16.84 -0.84
CA SER A 128 13.89 17.32 0.46
C SER A 128 12.37 17.23 0.56
N VAL A 129 11.65 17.64 -0.49
CA VAL A 129 10.17 17.56 -0.51
C VAL A 129 9.69 16.11 -0.52
N LEU A 130 10.35 15.22 -1.28
CA LEU A 130 10.04 13.78 -1.26
C LEU A 130 10.26 13.18 0.14
N GLY A 131 11.37 13.53 0.79
CA GLY A 131 11.66 13.10 2.16
C GLY A 131 10.63 13.63 3.18
N PHE A 132 10.25 14.90 3.07
CA PHE A 132 9.23 15.49 3.94
C PHE A 132 7.85 14.83 3.75
N ASN A 133 7.48 14.52 2.51
CA ASN A 133 6.25 13.78 2.23
C ASN A 133 6.27 12.36 2.82
N ALA A 134 7.40 11.65 2.70
CA ALA A 134 7.55 10.33 3.32
C ALA A 134 7.45 10.42 4.85
N PHE A 135 8.08 11.41 5.46
CA PHE A 135 7.99 11.68 6.88
C PHE A 135 6.53 11.93 7.33
N LEU A 136 5.81 12.81 6.62
CA LEU A 136 4.40 13.07 6.90
C LEU A 136 3.53 11.80 6.78
N GLY A 137 3.80 10.95 5.79
CA GLY A 137 3.10 9.67 5.61
C GLY A 137 3.30 8.73 6.81
N ILE A 138 4.53 8.62 7.31
CA ILE A 138 4.83 7.78 8.49
C ILE A 138 4.23 8.37 9.77
N VAL A 139 4.27 9.69 9.95
CA VAL A 139 3.60 10.37 11.07
C VAL A 139 2.10 10.12 11.05
N LEU A 140 1.46 10.23 9.88
CA LEU A 140 0.04 9.93 9.71
C LEU A 140 -0.27 8.46 10.04
N SER A 141 0.53 7.53 9.54
CA SER A 141 0.40 6.10 9.86
C SER A 141 0.48 5.83 11.37
N THR A 142 1.45 6.45 12.03
CA THR A 142 1.68 6.26 13.48
C THR A 142 0.51 6.82 14.29
N CYS A 143 0.00 8.00 13.91
CA CYS A 143 -1.18 8.58 14.51
C CYS A 143 -2.39 7.65 14.39
N LEU A 144 -2.68 7.16 13.18
CA LEU A 144 -3.79 6.25 12.93
C LEU A 144 -3.63 4.91 13.67
N SER A 145 -2.43 4.33 13.70
CA SER A 145 -2.15 3.10 14.46
C SER A 145 -2.38 3.30 15.96
N SER A 146 -1.92 4.42 16.53
CA SER A 146 -2.15 4.74 17.95
C SER A 146 -3.64 4.91 18.29
N LEU A 147 -4.43 5.48 17.37
CA LEU A 147 -5.87 5.61 17.51
C LEU A 147 -6.55 4.24 17.43
N LEU A 148 -6.17 3.40 16.48
CA LEU A 148 -6.70 2.04 16.35
C LEU A 148 -6.44 1.19 17.59
N VAL A 149 -5.24 1.27 18.18
CA VAL A 149 -4.92 0.57 19.43
C VAL A 149 -5.81 1.07 20.57
N ARG A 150 -5.96 2.39 20.73
CA ARG A 150 -6.83 2.96 21.76
C ARG A 150 -8.28 2.49 21.61
N ILE A 151 -8.81 2.48 20.39
CA ILE A 151 -10.17 2.01 20.09
C ILE A 151 -10.29 0.50 20.32
N GLY A 152 -9.30 -0.29 19.91
CA GLY A 152 -9.27 -1.74 20.12
C GLY A 152 -9.24 -2.12 21.60
N THR A 153 -8.60 -1.31 22.45
CA THR A 153 -8.62 -1.51 23.91
C THR A 153 -9.91 -1.08 24.60
N THR A 154 -10.79 -0.30 23.94
CA THR A 154 -12.06 0.15 24.52
C THR A 154 -13.28 -0.67 24.09
N LEU A 155 -13.16 -1.54 23.08
CA LEU A 155 -14.21 -2.45 22.65
C LEU A 155 -14.02 -3.83 23.30
N PRO A 156 -15.04 -4.42 23.93
CA PRO A 156 -14.92 -5.79 24.45
C PRO A 156 -14.67 -6.73 23.27
N VAL A 157 -13.56 -7.46 23.35
CA VAL A 157 -13.17 -8.49 22.37
C VAL A 157 -14.33 -9.49 22.27
N ARG A 158 -14.84 -9.68 21.06
CA ARG A 158 -15.98 -10.55 20.78
C ARG A 158 -15.56 -12.01 20.72
#